data_AF-A0A946VRY4-F1
#
_entry.id   AF-A0A946VRY4-F1
#
_cell.length_a   1.000
_cell.length_b   1.000
_cell.length_c   1.000
_cell.angle_alpha   90.00
_cell.angle_beta   90.00
_cell.angle_gamma   90.00
#
_symmetry.space_group_name_H-M   'P 1'
#
loop_
_entity.id
_entity.type
_entity.pdbx_description
1 polymer ?
#
loop_
_entity_poly.entity_id
_entity_poly.type
_entity_poly.pdbx_seq_one_letter_code
_entity_poly.pdbx_strand_id
1 'polypeptide(L)'
;MYELNDLLLLLRANQPLISIETHEEQRAVDLLKRCGVKLQRRVLRWSITKGLVRADNGEPLLSLASVHDLSENHQPDPKKILREIHQTREPGIYLLLDFHHYLDDPYVVRLLKEIAQDQPLHNHHLVFISHELKLPEELQRFTAQFNLRLPDREKLHKMVVAEAKVWQLKNDNGKLKADRDAMDLLVNNLTGLTESEARRLIRNAIYDDNAISSCDVERVQKAKYELLGKDGLLHFELETAGFDQVGGLSNLKEWLALRKQAFLKSDASRGIDQPKGILITGIQGGGKSLAARAVAGAWGVPLLRLDFGTLYNKFFGETEKNVREAIGLAEVMAPCVLWIDEIEKAISTGDYDSGTSQRLLATLLTWMAENTSPVFIVATANNIHGLPPELIRKGRLDEIFFVDLPEHPVRADIFTIHLSKRELHPSGFDISLLAGESEGFSGAEIEQVVVSSLYRAHATGQPVTTDTLLTEIANTRPLSIVMQESIETLRSWARDRTVKA
;
A
#
# COMPACT_ATOMS: atom_id res chain seq x y z
N MET A 1 -1.81 18.14 -15.40
CA MET A 1 -1.06 19.15 -16.17
C MET A 1 0.43 19.16 -15.80
N TYR A 2 0.78 18.91 -14.54
CA TYR A 2 2.15 18.89 -14.04
C TYR A 2 3.07 17.84 -14.71
N GLU A 3 2.64 16.56 -14.82
CA GLU A 3 3.46 15.49 -15.43
C GLU A 3 3.91 15.78 -16.87
N LEU A 4 3.02 16.38 -17.66
CA LEU A 4 3.32 16.78 -19.03
C LEU A 4 4.39 17.89 -19.06
N ASN A 5 4.33 18.83 -18.12
CA ASN A 5 5.30 19.92 -18.04
C ASN A 5 6.65 19.43 -17.53
N ASP A 6 6.67 18.53 -16.55
CA ASP A 6 7.90 17.91 -16.01
C ASP A 6 8.63 17.14 -17.12
N LEU A 7 7.91 16.33 -17.90
CA LEU A 7 8.47 15.58 -19.01
C LEU A 7 8.94 16.50 -20.15
N LEU A 8 8.19 17.56 -20.45
CA LEU A 8 8.63 18.58 -21.40
C LEU A 8 9.91 19.30 -20.94
N LEU A 9 10.08 19.50 -19.63
CA LEU A 9 11.28 20.12 -19.07
C LEU A 9 12.49 19.22 -19.29
N LEU A 10 12.37 17.91 -19.02
CA LEU A 10 13.46 16.94 -19.30
C LEU A 10 13.84 16.92 -20.79
N LEU A 11 12.85 16.90 -21.68
CA LEU A 11 13.09 16.92 -23.12
C LEU A 11 13.71 18.25 -23.60
N ARG A 12 13.31 19.39 -23.02
CA ARG A 12 13.89 20.71 -23.33
C ARG A 12 15.28 20.91 -22.74
N ALA A 13 15.57 20.26 -21.61
CA ALA A 13 16.89 20.23 -21.00
C ALA A 13 17.87 19.33 -21.78
N ASN A 14 17.47 18.80 -22.94
CA ASN A 14 18.30 17.96 -23.80
C ASN A 14 18.78 16.67 -23.10
N GLN A 15 17.97 16.16 -22.16
CA GLN A 15 18.28 14.89 -21.52
C GLN A 15 18.25 13.75 -22.56
N PRO A 16 19.37 13.05 -22.81
CA PRO A 16 19.46 12.07 -23.89
C PRO A 16 18.64 10.80 -23.62
N LEU A 17 18.75 10.27 -22.41
CA LEU A 17 18.06 9.05 -22.00
C LEU A 17 17.05 9.39 -20.89
N ILE A 18 15.84 8.85 -21.00
CA ILE A 18 14.80 8.94 -19.98
C ILE A 18 14.32 7.53 -19.67
N SER A 19 14.22 7.16 -18.40
CA SER A 19 13.66 5.88 -17.98
C SER A 19 12.31 6.08 -17.28
N ILE A 20 11.30 5.32 -17.73
CA ILE A 20 9.96 5.29 -17.15
C ILE A 20 9.66 3.84 -16.76
N GLU A 21 9.73 3.55 -15.46
CA GLU A 21 9.30 2.26 -14.91
C GLU A 21 7.79 2.29 -14.65
N THR A 22 7.03 1.52 -15.42
CA THR A 22 5.57 1.48 -15.29
C THR A 22 4.92 0.25 -15.93
N HIS A 23 3.84 -0.23 -15.32
CA HIS A 23 2.91 -1.17 -15.95
C HIS A 23 1.88 -0.49 -16.87
N GLU A 24 1.78 0.86 -16.84
CA GLU A 24 0.86 1.64 -17.66
C GLU A 24 1.51 2.12 -18.98
N GLU A 25 2.05 1.20 -19.78
CA GLU A 25 2.78 1.51 -21.02
C GLU A 25 2.02 2.51 -21.91
N GLN A 26 0.73 2.24 -22.15
CA GLN A 26 -0.11 3.06 -23.03
C GLN A 26 -0.23 4.51 -22.51
N ARG A 27 -0.28 4.70 -21.19
CA ARG A 27 -0.34 6.03 -20.55
C ARG A 27 0.96 6.81 -20.79
N ALA A 28 2.11 6.15 -20.61
CA ALA A 28 3.42 6.76 -20.87
C ALA A 28 3.56 7.16 -22.34
N VAL A 29 3.18 6.27 -23.25
CA VAL A 29 3.18 6.51 -24.70
C VAL A 29 2.29 7.71 -25.07
N ASP A 30 1.06 7.77 -24.55
CA ASP A 30 0.14 8.88 -24.86
C ASP A 30 0.60 10.23 -24.26
N LEU A 31 1.29 10.21 -23.12
CA LEU A 31 1.93 11.40 -22.55
C LEU A 31 3.05 11.92 -23.48
N LEU A 32 3.91 11.02 -23.96
CA LEU A 32 5.03 11.35 -24.86
C LEU A 32 4.56 11.82 -26.24
N LYS A 33 3.45 11.29 -26.77
CA LYS A 33 2.81 11.84 -27.98
C LYS A 33 2.42 13.30 -27.78
N ARG A 34 1.79 13.64 -26.66
CA ARG A 34 1.42 15.03 -26.34
C ARG A 34 2.66 15.92 -26.21
N CYS A 35 3.77 15.41 -25.67
CA CYS A 35 5.05 16.12 -25.67
C CYS A 35 5.57 16.35 -27.09
N GLY A 36 5.55 15.32 -27.95
CA GLY A 36 5.95 15.41 -29.35
C GLY A 36 5.18 16.47 -30.13
N VAL A 37 3.85 16.52 -29.97
CA VAL A 37 3.01 17.56 -30.59
C VAL A 37 3.43 18.96 -30.13
N LYS A 38 3.68 19.16 -28.82
CA LYS A 38 4.09 20.46 -28.27
C LYS A 38 5.50 20.88 -28.68
N LEU A 39 6.41 19.92 -28.87
CA LEU A 39 7.79 20.16 -29.29
C LEU A 39 7.95 20.16 -30.82
N GLN A 40 6.88 19.85 -31.57
CA GLN A 40 6.91 19.63 -33.01
C GLN A 40 7.96 18.58 -33.41
N ARG A 41 8.09 17.52 -32.60
CA ARG A 41 9.05 16.43 -32.82
C ARG A 41 8.33 15.14 -33.14
N ARG A 42 8.97 14.31 -33.97
CA ARG A 42 8.47 12.98 -34.32
C ARG A 42 8.57 12.06 -33.12
N VAL A 43 7.50 11.32 -32.83
CA VAL A 43 7.49 10.29 -31.79
C VAL A 43 7.37 8.93 -32.43
N LEU A 44 8.38 8.10 -32.19
CA LEU A 44 8.53 6.76 -32.75
C LEU A 44 8.51 5.78 -31.59
N ARG A 45 7.85 4.64 -31.76
CA ARG A 45 7.86 3.57 -30.76
C ARG A 45 8.43 2.30 -31.36
N TRP A 46 9.18 1.58 -30.54
CA TRP A 46 9.73 0.30 -30.87
C TRP A 46 9.20 -0.76 -29.91
N SER A 47 8.78 -1.90 -30.45
CA SER A 47 8.57 -3.13 -29.70
C SER A 47 9.16 -4.31 -30.47
N ILE A 48 9.50 -5.38 -29.76
CA ILE A 48 9.99 -6.63 -30.37
C ILE A 48 8.99 -7.22 -31.38
N THR A 49 7.69 -6.93 -31.22
CA THR A 49 6.63 -7.47 -32.10
C THR A 49 6.35 -6.63 -33.34
N LYS A 50 6.61 -5.33 -33.29
CA LYS A 50 6.19 -4.39 -34.36
C LYS A 50 7.35 -3.63 -34.99
N GLY A 51 8.54 -3.70 -34.42
CA GLY A 51 9.66 -2.86 -34.84
C GLY A 51 9.37 -1.37 -34.62
N LEU A 52 10.06 -0.50 -35.37
CA LEU A 52 9.96 0.95 -35.22
C LEU A 52 8.78 1.50 -36.02
N VAL A 53 7.75 2.00 -35.33
CA VAL A 53 6.54 2.55 -35.93
C VAL A 53 6.24 3.96 -35.40
N ARG A 54 5.46 4.76 -36.14
CA ARG A 54 5.00 6.06 -35.63
C ARG A 54 4.03 5.85 -34.48
N ALA A 55 4.20 6.59 -33.39
CA ALA A 55 3.33 6.47 -32.23
C ALA A 55 1.88 6.93 -32.55
N ASP A 56 1.72 7.94 -33.41
CA ASP A 56 0.43 8.58 -33.71
C ASP A 56 -0.56 7.65 -34.42
N ASN A 57 -0.10 6.94 -35.46
CA ASN A 57 -0.96 6.20 -36.39
C ASN A 57 -0.76 4.68 -36.29
N GLY A 58 0.32 4.23 -35.63
CA GLY A 58 0.75 2.83 -35.65
C GLY A 58 1.25 2.33 -37.00
N GLU A 59 1.25 3.18 -38.03
CA GLU A 59 1.76 2.86 -39.36
C GLU A 59 3.28 2.64 -39.31
N PRO A 60 3.78 1.56 -39.95
CA PRO A 60 5.20 1.43 -40.24
C PRO A 60 5.67 2.65 -41.02
N LEU A 61 6.87 3.12 -40.74
CA LEU A 61 7.46 4.15 -41.59
C LEU A 61 7.74 3.56 -42.96
N LEU A 62 6.88 3.89 -43.93
CA LEU A 62 7.01 3.51 -45.35
C LEU A 62 8.32 4.00 -45.98
N SER A 63 9.07 4.91 -45.34
CA SER A 63 10.41 5.34 -45.76
C SER A 63 11.56 4.60 -45.07
N LEU A 64 11.28 3.66 -44.15
CA LEU A 64 12.28 2.93 -43.35
C LEU A 64 12.18 1.41 -43.48
N ALA A 65 11.03 0.87 -43.89
CA ALA A 65 10.98 -0.50 -44.39
C ALA A 65 11.32 -0.47 -45.88
N SER A 66 12.52 -0.92 -46.25
CA SER A 66 12.70 -1.47 -47.58
C SER A 66 11.57 -2.47 -47.83
N VAL A 67 10.93 -2.39 -48.99
CA VAL A 67 9.83 -3.26 -49.47
C VAL A 67 10.15 -4.77 -49.34
N HIS A 68 11.40 -5.12 -49.02
CA HIS A 68 11.90 -6.46 -48.72
C HIS A 68 11.68 -6.97 -47.28
N ASP A 69 11.37 -6.12 -46.28
CA ASP A 69 11.19 -6.57 -44.88
C ASP A 69 9.74 -7.00 -44.55
N LEU A 70 8.83 -6.96 -45.54
CA LEU A 70 7.46 -7.47 -45.40
C LEU A 70 7.33 -8.94 -45.84
N SER A 71 8.41 -9.56 -46.32
CA SER A 71 8.47 -10.99 -46.62
C SER A 71 9.22 -11.76 -45.53
N GLU A 72 8.50 -12.66 -44.86
CA GLU A 72 8.94 -13.79 -44.03
C GLU A 72 9.80 -13.50 -42.76
N ASN A 73 9.15 -13.65 -41.60
CA ASN A 73 9.74 -14.13 -40.33
C ASN A 73 10.97 -13.42 -39.72
N HIS A 74 11.33 -12.20 -40.12
CA HIS A 74 12.41 -11.48 -39.42
C HIS A 74 11.91 -10.79 -38.15
N GLN A 75 12.37 -11.27 -36.99
CA GLN A 75 12.18 -10.56 -35.72
C GLN A 75 12.96 -9.22 -35.76
N PRO A 76 12.36 -8.08 -35.38
CA PRO A 76 13.05 -6.80 -35.28
C PRO A 76 14.31 -6.88 -34.40
N ASP A 77 15.50 -6.66 -35.00
CA ASP A 77 16.78 -6.65 -34.27
C ASP A 77 17.00 -5.30 -33.57
N PRO A 78 17.13 -5.26 -32.23
CA PRO A 78 17.40 -4.03 -31.49
C PRO A 78 18.72 -3.35 -31.93
N LYS A 79 19.73 -4.11 -32.35
CA LYS A 79 21.03 -3.54 -32.79
C LYS A 79 20.89 -2.78 -34.10
N LYS A 80 20.15 -3.34 -35.07
CA LYS A 80 19.86 -2.68 -36.35
C LYS A 80 19.17 -1.33 -36.12
N ILE A 81 18.18 -1.31 -35.24
CA ILE A 81 17.37 -0.12 -34.99
C ILE A 81 18.15 0.97 -34.24
N LEU A 82 18.97 0.61 -33.27
CA LEU A 82 19.85 1.60 -32.62
C LEU A 82 20.85 2.21 -33.61
N ARG A 83 21.39 1.44 -34.56
CA ARG A 83 22.26 1.99 -35.62
C ARG A 83 21.51 2.94 -36.53
N GLU A 84 20.28 2.60 -36.90
CA GLU A 84 19.42 3.47 -37.72
C GLU A 84 19.09 4.78 -36.98
N ILE A 85 18.79 4.72 -35.68
CA ILE A 85 18.57 5.91 -34.85
C ILE A 85 19.83 6.78 -34.83
N HIS A 86 20.99 6.18 -34.58
CA HIS A 86 22.27 6.88 -34.55
C HIS A 86 22.61 7.57 -35.88
N GLN A 87 22.27 6.96 -37.02
CA GLN A 87 22.50 7.54 -38.35
C GLN A 87 21.46 8.59 -38.76
N THR A 88 20.30 8.63 -38.10
CA THR A 88 19.22 9.56 -38.42
C THR A 88 19.61 10.98 -38.01
N ARG A 89 19.43 11.95 -38.92
CA ARG A 89 19.76 13.37 -38.66
C ARG A 89 18.58 14.20 -38.17
N GLU A 90 17.36 13.70 -38.32
CA GLU A 90 16.16 14.41 -37.88
C GLU A 90 15.92 14.21 -36.38
N PRO A 91 15.65 15.27 -35.61
CA PRO A 91 15.40 15.15 -34.18
C PRO A 91 14.14 14.31 -33.91
N GLY A 92 14.27 13.30 -33.04
CA GLY A 92 13.20 12.37 -32.72
C GLY A 92 13.12 12.01 -31.25
N ILE A 93 11.92 11.65 -30.81
CA ILE A 93 11.66 11.00 -29.53
C ILE A 93 11.39 9.53 -29.83
N TYR A 94 12.25 8.65 -29.34
CA TYR A 94 12.23 7.21 -29.59
C TYR A 94 11.85 6.47 -28.32
N LEU A 95 10.68 5.83 -28.33
CA LEU A 95 10.12 5.06 -27.23
C LEU A 95 10.55 3.60 -27.39
N LEU A 96 11.37 3.10 -26.48
CA LEU A 96 11.85 1.73 -26.47
C LEU A 96 11.07 0.94 -25.41
N LEU A 97 10.10 0.15 -25.87
CA LEU A 97 9.23 -0.65 -25.01
C LEU A 97 9.91 -1.98 -24.64
N ASP A 98 9.90 -2.33 -23.37
CA ASP A 98 10.48 -3.56 -22.80
C ASP A 98 11.96 -3.79 -23.19
N PHE A 99 12.73 -2.71 -23.33
CA PHE A 99 14.12 -2.79 -23.78
C PHE A 99 15.09 -3.33 -22.71
N HIS A 100 14.62 -3.53 -21.47
CA HIS A 100 15.40 -4.00 -20.34
C HIS A 100 16.09 -5.35 -20.62
N HIS A 101 15.47 -6.21 -21.43
CA HIS A 101 16.04 -7.50 -21.85
C HIS A 101 17.35 -7.42 -22.64
N TYR A 102 17.69 -6.24 -23.19
CA TYR A 102 18.86 -6.05 -24.05
C TYR A 102 19.98 -5.24 -23.40
N LEU A 103 19.79 -4.79 -22.16
CA LEU A 103 20.76 -3.93 -21.46
C LEU A 103 21.98 -4.69 -20.92
N ASP A 104 21.97 -6.03 -20.98
CA ASP A 104 23.13 -6.87 -20.63
C ASP A 104 24.14 -6.99 -21.77
N ASP A 105 23.76 -6.64 -23.02
CA ASP A 105 24.65 -6.74 -24.18
C ASP A 105 25.59 -5.52 -24.25
N PRO A 106 26.92 -5.69 -24.09
CA PRO A 106 27.87 -4.58 -24.11
C PRO A 106 27.84 -3.76 -25.41
N TYR A 107 27.49 -4.38 -26.53
CA TYR A 107 27.35 -3.69 -27.81
C TYR A 107 26.17 -2.72 -27.80
N VAL A 108 25.03 -3.17 -27.27
CA VAL A 108 23.82 -2.35 -27.13
C VAL A 108 24.08 -1.18 -26.17
N VAL A 109 24.69 -1.45 -25.02
CA VAL A 109 25.06 -0.43 -24.03
C VAL A 109 26.00 0.61 -24.63
N ARG A 110 27.02 0.17 -25.37
CA ARG A 110 27.96 1.09 -26.04
C ARG A 110 27.26 1.97 -27.07
N LEU A 111 26.38 1.40 -27.89
CA LEU A 111 25.68 2.15 -28.93
C LEU A 111 24.66 3.15 -28.34
N LEU A 112 23.94 2.77 -27.27
CA LEU A 112 23.09 3.69 -26.52
C LEU A 112 23.89 4.86 -25.94
N LYS A 113 25.09 4.58 -25.42
CA LYS A 113 25.99 5.61 -24.90
C LYS A 113 26.47 6.56 -26.00
N GLU A 114 26.80 6.05 -27.18
CA GLU A 114 27.18 6.89 -28.33
C GLU A 114 26.02 7.80 -28.78
N ILE A 115 24.80 7.26 -28.89
CA ILE A 115 23.61 8.07 -29.19
C ILE A 115 23.39 9.15 -28.10
N ALA A 116 23.59 8.80 -26.83
CA ALA A 116 23.45 9.75 -25.73
C ALA A 116 24.53 10.85 -25.74
N GLN A 117 25.76 10.53 -26.15
CA GLN A 117 26.85 11.49 -26.29
C GLN A 117 26.66 12.43 -27.48
N ASP A 118 26.07 11.94 -28.57
CA ASP A 118 25.78 12.72 -29.79
C ASP A 118 24.45 13.48 -29.73
N GLN A 119 23.77 13.49 -28.58
CA GLN A 119 22.53 14.24 -28.37
C GLN A 119 22.64 15.71 -28.79
N PRO A 120 23.72 16.47 -28.47
CA PRO A 120 23.82 17.87 -28.89
C PRO A 120 23.85 18.06 -30.42
N LEU A 121 24.23 17.02 -31.17
CA LEU A 121 24.31 17.04 -32.64
C LEU A 121 22.98 16.68 -33.29
N HIS A 122 22.29 15.66 -32.76
CA HIS A 122 21.11 15.07 -33.40
C HIS A 122 19.78 15.36 -32.68
N ASN A 123 19.83 15.82 -31.43
CA ASN A 123 18.67 16.07 -30.56
C ASN A 123 17.74 14.86 -30.43
N HIS A 124 18.32 13.66 -30.40
CA HIS A 124 17.60 12.41 -30.15
C HIS A 124 17.33 12.23 -28.67
N HIS A 125 16.11 11.80 -28.35
CA HIS A 125 15.74 11.39 -27.00
C HIS A 125 15.30 9.93 -27.03
N LEU A 126 15.99 9.10 -26.26
CA LEU A 126 15.62 7.70 -26.07
C LEU A 126 14.87 7.59 -24.75
N VAL A 127 13.66 7.06 -24.80
CA VAL A 127 12.81 6.86 -23.63
C VAL A 127 12.56 5.37 -23.44
N PHE A 128 13.10 4.79 -22.37
CA PHE A 128 12.85 3.42 -21.98
C PHE A 128 11.54 3.34 -21.22
N ILE A 129 10.64 2.45 -21.64
CA ILE A 129 9.38 2.16 -20.95
C ILE A 129 9.36 0.65 -20.69
N SER A 130 9.48 0.27 -19.42
CA SER A 130 9.47 -1.14 -18.97
C SER A 130 8.80 -1.23 -17.61
N HIS A 131 8.35 -2.42 -17.21
CA HIS A 131 7.88 -2.65 -15.84
C HIS A 131 9.03 -2.64 -14.81
N GLU A 132 10.22 -3.09 -15.23
CA GLU A 132 11.45 -3.08 -14.45
C GLU A 132 12.62 -2.67 -15.37
N LEU A 133 13.55 -1.85 -14.87
CA LEU A 133 14.69 -1.39 -15.67
C LEU A 133 15.99 -1.32 -14.86
N LYS A 134 16.82 -2.36 -14.96
CA LYS A 134 18.18 -2.36 -14.42
C LYS A 134 19.14 -1.67 -15.39
N LEU A 135 19.46 -0.41 -15.12
CA LEU A 135 20.35 0.40 -15.98
C LEU A 135 21.84 0.13 -15.69
N PRO A 136 22.65 -0.21 -16.73
CA PRO A 136 24.11 -0.28 -16.62
C PRO A 136 24.72 1.04 -16.14
N GLU A 137 25.78 0.96 -15.34
CA GLU A 137 26.45 2.13 -14.74
C GLU A 137 26.90 3.15 -15.79
N GLU A 138 27.26 2.69 -16.99
CA GLU A 138 27.70 3.53 -18.10
C GLU A 138 26.61 4.46 -18.62
N LEU A 139 25.33 4.09 -18.45
CA LEU A 139 24.16 4.83 -18.92
C LEU A 139 23.50 5.67 -17.83
N GLN A 140 23.73 5.34 -16.54
CA GLN A 140 23.09 6.02 -15.41
C GLN A 140 23.33 7.54 -15.43
N ARG A 141 24.55 8.00 -15.75
CA ARG A 141 24.88 9.43 -15.80
C ARG A 141 24.17 10.20 -16.94
N PHE A 142 23.72 9.49 -17.97
CA PHE A 142 23.01 10.07 -19.11
C PHE A 142 21.49 9.94 -18.97
N THR A 143 21.01 9.23 -17.95
CA THR A 143 19.60 8.86 -17.82
C THR A 143 18.92 9.68 -16.72
N ALA A 144 17.81 10.34 -17.06
CA ALA A 144 16.90 10.88 -16.05
C ALA A 144 15.77 9.88 -15.80
N GLN A 145 15.49 9.63 -14.51
CA GLN A 145 14.33 8.84 -14.12
C GLN A 145 13.07 9.73 -14.11
N PHE A 146 11.99 9.22 -14.71
CA PHE A 146 10.69 9.88 -14.70
C PHE A 146 9.62 8.91 -14.22
N ASN A 147 9.01 9.24 -13.07
CA ASN A 147 7.97 8.42 -12.46
C ASN A 147 6.59 9.00 -12.78
N LEU A 148 5.69 8.14 -13.28
CA LEU A 148 4.29 8.49 -13.43
C LEU A 148 3.64 8.64 -12.06
N ARG A 149 2.93 9.74 -11.84
CA ARG A 149 2.26 10.00 -10.57
C ARG A 149 0.88 9.35 -10.58
N LEU A 150 0.38 8.98 -9.41
CA LEU A 150 -1.01 8.56 -9.26
C LEU A 150 -1.95 9.75 -9.55
N PRO A 151 -3.15 9.49 -10.10
CA PRO A 151 -4.12 10.54 -10.37
C PRO A 151 -4.59 11.21 -9.07
N ASP A 152 -4.57 12.54 -9.05
CA ASP A 152 -5.14 13.33 -7.96
C ASP A 152 -6.68 13.26 -7.95
N ARG A 153 -7.28 13.74 -6.85
CA ARG A 153 -8.75 13.77 -6.67
C ARG A 153 -9.47 14.47 -7.83
N GLU A 154 -8.93 15.57 -8.34
CA GLU A 154 -9.54 16.35 -9.42
C GLU A 154 -9.53 15.58 -10.74
N LYS A 155 -8.42 14.90 -11.04
CA LYS A 155 -8.24 14.05 -12.22
C LYS A 155 -9.12 12.81 -12.14
N LEU A 156 -9.21 12.16 -10.98
CA LEU A 156 -10.14 11.05 -10.74
C LEU A 156 -11.59 11.47 -10.99
N HIS A 157 -12.02 12.61 -10.45
CA HIS A 157 -13.35 13.15 -10.71
C HIS A 157 -13.58 13.38 -12.22
N LYS A 158 -12.62 13.96 -12.93
CA LYS A 158 -12.69 14.12 -14.40
C LYS A 158 -12.78 12.78 -15.14
N MET A 159 -12.09 11.75 -14.67
CA MET A 159 -12.16 10.41 -15.25
C MET A 159 -13.55 9.79 -15.08
N VAL A 160 -14.17 9.91 -13.89
CA VAL A 160 -15.54 9.43 -13.67
C VAL A 160 -16.52 10.15 -14.59
N VAL A 161 -16.43 11.48 -14.68
CA VAL A 161 -17.30 12.28 -15.56
C VAL A 161 -17.09 11.93 -17.04
N ALA A 162 -15.86 11.68 -17.46
CA ALA A 162 -15.56 11.30 -18.84
C ALA A 162 -16.17 9.93 -19.20
N GLU A 163 -16.00 8.92 -18.35
CA GLU A 163 -16.58 7.59 -18.58
C GLU A 163 -18.11 7.62 -18.50
N ALA A 164 -18.70 8.40 -17.59
CA ALA A 164 -20.16 8.61 -17.53
C ALA A 164 -20.71 9.22 -18.84
N LYS A 165 -20.01 10.18 -19.44
CA LYS A 165 -20.39 10.74 -20.75
C LYS A 165 -20.29 9.72 -21.88
N VAL A 166 -19.25 8.89 -21.89
CA VAL A 166 -19.09 7.81 -22.88
C VAL A 166 -20.24 6.82 -22.78
N TRP A 167 -20.65 6.47 -21.56
CA TRP A 167 -21.82 5.61 -21.33
C TRP A 167 -23.13 6.25 -21.81
N GLN A 168 -23.37 7.54 -21.50
CA GLN A 168 -24.58 8.26 -21.93
C GLN A 168 -24.74 8.27 -23.46
N LEU A 169 -23.63 8.48 -24.19
CA LEU A 169 -23.63 8.47 -25.65
C LEU A 169 -23.96 7.09 -26.25
N LYS A 170 -23.66 6.00 -25.54
CA LYS A 170 -23.96 4.63 -26.00
C LYS A 170 -25.38 4.17 -25.67
N ASN A 171 -25.98 4.73 -24.62
CA ASN A 171 -27.28 4.31 -24.10
C ASN A 171 -28.38 5.34 -24.39
N ASP A 172 -28.45 5.85 -25.63
CA ASP A 172 -29.49 6.77 -26.12
C ASP A 172 -29.77 7.98 -25.20
N ASN A 173 -28.72 8.61 -24.65
CA ASN A 173 -28.82 9.74 -23.72
C ASN A 173 -29.64 9.45 -22.43
N GLY A 174 -29.65 8.20 -21.97
CA GLY A 174 -30.17 7.85 -20.64
C GLY A 174 -29.54 8.70 -19.54
N LYS A 175 -30.34 9.13 -18.55
CA LYS A 175 -29.81 9.85 -17.38
C LYS A 175 -29.22 8.86 -16.39
N LEU A 176 -27.91 8.91 -16.20
CA LEU A 176 -27.24 8.25 -15.09
C LEU A 176 -27.79 8.84 -13.78
N LYS A 177 -28.38 8.00 -12.92
CA LYS A 177 -28.73 8.41 -11.56
C LYS A 177 -27.44 8.42 -10.74
N ALA A 178 -26.88 9.60 -10.52
CA ALA A 178 -25.70 9.78 -9.70
C ALA A 178 -26.03 10.75 -8.56
N ASP A 179 -25.89 10.28 -7.33
CA ASP A 179 -25.89 11.13 -6.16
C ASP A 179 -24.53 11.84 -6.04
N ARG A 180 -24.53 13.12 -5.65
CA ARG A 180 -23.31 13.89 -5.45
C ARG A 180 -22.46 13.29 -4.34
N ASP A 181 -23.09 12.82 -3.27
CA ASP A 181 -22.38 12.22 -2.14
C ASP A 181 -21.78 10.86 -2.52
N ALA A 182 -22.50 10.05 -3.31
CA ALA A 182 -21.98 8.78 -3.84
C ALA A 182 -20.81 9.00 -4.81
N MET A 183 -20.84 10.06 -5.62
CA MET A 183 -19.74 10.44 -6.51
C MET A 183 -18.47 10.78 -5.71
N ASP A 184 -18.59 11.61 -4.66
CA ASP A 184 -17.46 11.97 -3.82
C ASP A 184 -16.89 10.76 -3.07
N LEU A 185 -17.74 9.86 -2.60
CA LEU A 185 -17.32 8.59 -1.98
C LEU A 185 -16.63 7.66 -2.98
N LEU A 186 -17.11 7.59 -4.22
CA LEU A 186 -16.46 6.80 -5.27
C LEU A 186 -15.05 7.34 -5.56
N VAL A 187 -14.90 8.65 -5.73
CA VAL A 187 -13.58 9.28 -5.96
C VAL A 187 -12.63 9.05 -4.79
N ASN A 188 -13.11 9.12 -3.55
CA ASN A 188 -12.31 8.78 -2.36
C ASN A 188 -11.79 7.34 -2.44
N ASN A 189 -12.67 6.40 -2.82
CA ASN A 189 -12.30 4.98 -2.91
C ASN A 189 -11.33 4.70 -4.07
N LEU A 190 -11.37 5.48 -5.15
CA LEU A 190 -10.43 5.33 -6.28
C LEU A 190 -9.03 5.93 -6.01
N THR A 191 -8.89 6.74 -4.95
CA THR A 191 -7.60 7.38 -4.61
C THR A 191 -6.55 6.33 -4.23
N GLY A 192 -5.33 6.46 -4.77
CA GLY A 192 -4.25 5.47 -4.57
C GLY A 192 -4.17 4.38 -5.65
N LEU A 193 -5.06 4.38 -6.64
CA LEU A 193 -4.99 3.48 -7.79
C LEU A 193 -4.32 4.14 -8.99
N THR A 194 -3.71 3.33 -9.87
CA THR A 194 -3.23 3.80 -11.18
C THR A 194 -4.39 4.26 -12.07
N GLU A 195 -4.12 5.02 -13.14
CA GLU A 195 -5.19 5.50 -14.02
C GLU A 195 -5.97 4.36 -14.68
N SER A 196 -5.25 3.31 -15.06
CA SER A 196 -5.79 2.13 -15.74
C SER A 196 -6.69 1.31 -14.81
N GLU A 197 -6.25 1.12 -13.56
CA GLU A 197 -7.05 0.46 -12.52
C GLU A 197 -8.28 1.27 -12.14
N ALA A 198 -8.11 2.58 -11.88
CA ALA A 198 -9.21 3.46 -11.57
C ALA A 198 -10.25 3.46 -12.69
N ARG A 199 -9.81 3.55 -13.95
CA ARG A 199 -10.71 3.47 -15.12
C ARG A 199 -11.46 2.15 -15.18
N ARG A 200 -10.80 1.02 -14.87
CA ARG A 200 -11.46 -0.30 -14.81
C ARG A 200 -12.54 -0.34 -13.74
N LEU A 201 -12.26 0.15 -12.53
CA LEU A 201 -13.24 0.19 -11.45
C LEU A 201 -14.40 1.16 -11.72
N ILE A 202 -14.12 2.33 -12.29
CA ILE A 202 -15.14 3.29 -12.73
C ILE A 202 -16.10 2.65 -13.73
N ARG A 203 -15.57 1.92 -14.73
CA ARG A 203 -16.41 1.23 -15.71
C ARG A 203 -17.25 0.15 -15.04
N ASN A 204 -16.67 -0.66 -14.16
CA ASN A 204 -17.44 -1.68 -13.46
C ASN A 204 -18.58 -1.06 -12.62
N ALA A 205 -18.32 0.05 -11.93
CA ALA A 205 -19.34 0.75 -11.15
C ALA A 205 -20.47 1.32 -12.03
N ILE A 206 -20.16 1.92 -13.18
CA ILE A 206 -21.17 2.56 -14.04
C ILE A 206 -21.99 1.54 -14.84
N TYR A 207 -21.38 0.44 -15.27
CA TYR A 207 -22.01 -0.50 -16.21
C TYR A 207 -22.77 -1.65 -15.54
N ASP A 208 -22.63 -1.87 -14.22
CA ASP A 208 -23.26 -3.01 -13.54
C ASP A 208 -24.78 -2.80 -13.34
N ASP A 209 -25.21 -1.63 -12.87
CA ASP A 209 -26.62 -1.34 -12.59
C ASP A 209 -27.16 -0.05 -13.25
N ASN A 210 -26.32 0.64 -14.05
CA ASN A 210 -26.62 1.93 -14.67
C ASN A 210 -26.93 3.06 -13.68
N ALA A 211 -26.41 2.98 -12.44
CA ALA A 211 -26.45 4.02 -11.43
C ALA A 211 -25.07 4.17 -10.76
N ILE A 212 -24.91 5.22 -9.97
CA ILE A 212 -23.81 5.29 -8.98
C ILE A 212 -24.51 5.30 -7.62
N SER A 213 -24.53 4.15 -6.97
CA SER A 213 -25.19 3.92 -5.68
C SER A 213 -24.17 3.66 -4.57
N SER A 214 -24.63 3.63 -3.31
CA SER A 214 -23.79 3.26 -2.15
C SER A 214 -23.27 1.82 -2.23
N CYS A 215 -24.00 0.91 -2.89
CA CYS A 215 -23.57 -0.47 -3.09
C CYS A 215 -22.33 -0.58 -4.00
N ASP A 216 -22.18 0.35 -4.95
CA ASP A 216 -21.02 0.39 -5.85
C ASP A 216 -19.76 0.85 -5.12
N VAL A 217 -19.92 1.70 -4.11
CA VAL A 217 -18.81 2.14 -3.26
C VAL A 217 -18.18 0.96 -2.53
N GLU A 218 -18.99 0.08 -1.92
CA GLU A 218 -18.50 -1.13 -1.22
C GLU A 218 -17.79 -2.10 -2.18
N ARG A 219 -18.35 -2.30 -3.38
CA ARG A 219 -17.74 -3.16 -4.42
C ARG A 219 -16.42 -2.61 -4.93
N VAL A 220 -16.36 -1.31 -5.20
CA VAL A 220 -15.13 -0.61 -5.64
C VAL A 220 -14.09 -0.66 -4.54
N GLN A 221 -14.49 -0.45 -3.28
CA GLN A 221 -13.61 -0.56 -2.13
C GLN A 221 -13.01 -1.96 -2.02
N LYS A 222 -13.82 -3.02 -2.11
CA LYS A 222 -13.33 -4.40 -2.11
C LYS A 222 -12.38 -4.68 -3.28
N ALA A 223 -12.76 -4.28 -4.50
CA ALA A 223 -11.95 -4.49 -5.69
C ALA A 223 -10.63 -3.70 -5.67
N LYS A 224 -10.62 -2.50 -5.09
CA LYS A 224 -9.41 -1.71 -4.83
C LYS A 224 -8.46 -2.49 -3.92
N TYR A 225 -8.97 -3.07 -2.84
CA TYR A 225 -8.15 -3.81 -1.90
C TYR A 225 -7.59 -5.10 -2.48
N GLU A 226 -8.36 -5.81 -3.31
CA GLU A 226 -7.86 -6.97 -4.06
C GLU A 226 -6.77 -6.58 -5.08
N LEU A 227 -6.82 -5.38 -5.66
CA LEU A 227 -5.79 -4.87 -6.55
C LEU A 227 -4.49 -4.53 -5.80
N LEU A 228 -4.60 -3.76 -4.71
CA LEU A 228 -3.45 -3.32 -3.95
C LEU A 228 -2.80 -4.45 -3.14
N GLY A 229 -3.56 -5.47 -2.75
CA GLY A 229 -3.06 -6.62 -1.98
C GLY A 229 -2.39 -7.73 -2.79
N LYS A 230 -2.43 -7.70 -4.14
CA LYS A 230 -1.90 -8.79 -4.99
C LYS A 230 -0.38 -8.82 -5.08
N ASP A 231 0.28 -7.66 -5.06
CA ASP A 231 1.71 -7.54 -5.36
C ASP A 231 2.50 -6.72 -4.32
N GLY A 232 1.83 -6.14 -3.32
CA GLY A 232 2.41 -5.13 -2.44
C GLY A 232 2.75 -5.58 -1.01
N LEU A 233 3.63 -4.80 -0.38
CA LEU A 233 3.94 -4.86 1.05
C LEU A 233 2.83 -4.37 1.98
N LEU A 234 1.88 -3.65 1.38
CA LEU A 234 0.83 -2.92 2.06
C LEU A 234 -0.49 -3.65 1.83
N HIS A 235 -1.07 -4.16 2.92
CA HIS A 235 -2.35 -4.85 2.91
C HIS A 235 -3.46 -3.91 3.37
N PHE A 236 -4.66 -4.13 2.86
CA PHE A 236 -5.83 -3.38 3.25
C PHE A 236 -6.72 -4.23 4.14
N GLU A 237 -7.04 -3.69 5.31
CA GLU A 237 -7.93 -4.36 6.25
C GLU A 237 -9.36 -3.82 6.04
N LEU A 238 -10.22 -4.69 5.49
CA LEU A 238 -11.65 -4.42 5.26
C LEU A 238 -12.45 -4.38 6.57
N GLU A 239 -12.06 -5.22 7.53
CA GLU A 239 -12.73 -5.33 8.82
C GLU A 239 -11.99 -4.50 9.86
N THR A 240 -12.32 -3.22 9.94
CA THR A 240 -11.99 -2.42 11.11
C THR A 240 -12.96 -2.75 12.23
N ALA A 241 -12.46 -3.30 13.33
CA ALA A 241 -13.29 -3.61 14.50
C ALA A 241 -13.88 -2.32 15.07
N GLY A 242 -15.19 -2.32 15.34
CA GLY A 242 -15.80 -1.28 16.16
C GLY A 242 -15.25 -1.34 17.59
N PHE A 243 -15.15 -0.20 18.28
CA PHE A 243 -14.65 -0.17 19.66
C PHE A 243 -15.52 -0.93 20.66
N ASP A 244 -16.76 -1.22 20.30
CA ASP A 244 -17.73 -2.09 20.97
C ASP A 244 -17.33 -3.58 20.90
N GLN A 245 -16.58 -3.97 19.88
CA GLN A 245 -16.05 -5.32 19.70
C GLN A 245 -14.71 -5.54 20.43
N VAL A 246 -14.20 -4.53 21.13
CA VAL A 246 -12.92 -4.57 21.86
C VAL A 246 -13.14 -4.24 23.33
N GLY A 247 -13.12 -5.26 24.17
CA GLY A 247 -13.16 -5.12 25.64
C GLY A 247 -11.92 -4.38 26.16
N GLY A 248 -12.12 -3.48 27.14
CA GLY A 248 -11.04 -2.70 27.76
C GLY A 248 -10.52 -1.53 26.90
N LEU A 249 -9.22 -1.21 27.05
CA LEU A 249 -8.49 -0.14 26.36
C LEU A 249 -9.06 1.28 26.58
N SER A 250 -9.55 1.57 27.79
CA SER A 250 -10.27 2.82 28.08
C SER A 250 -9.40 4.06 27.89
N ASN A 251 -8.13 4.01 28.31
CA ASN A 251 -7.23 5.15 28.26
C ASN A 251 -6.83 5.44 26.80
N LEU A 252 -6.58 4.40 26.01
CA LEU A 252 -6.33 4.52 24.58
C LEU A 252 -7.55 5.13 23.87
N LYS A 253 -8.76 4.65 24.16
CA LYS A 253 -10.01 5.19 23.58
C LYS A 253 -10.17 6.69 23.88
N GLU A 254 -9.98 7.08 25.14
CA GLU A 254 -10.07 8.48 25.56
C GLU A 254 -9.00 9.34 24.88
N TRP A 255 -7.76 8.86 24.84
CA TRP A 255 -6.64 9.57 24.22
C TRP A 255 -6.85 9.80 22.72
N LEU A 256 -7.41 8.80 22.01
CA LEU A 256 -7.74 8.88 20.59
C LEU A 256 -8.93 9.80 20.31
N ALA A 257 -9.93 9.83 21.20
CA ALA A 257 -11.11 10.67 21.05
C ALA A 257 -10.73 12.17 21.04
N LEU A 258 -9.79 12.58 21.90
CA LEU A 258 -9.28 13.95 21.97
C LEU A 258 -8.56 14.39 20.68
N ARG A 259 -7.99 13.44 19.93
CA ARG A 259 -7.15 13.70 18.75
C ARG A 259 -7.86 13.54 17.42
N LYS A 260 -9.02 12.90 17.39
CA LYS A 260 -9.79 12.63 16.17
C LYS A 260 -10.03 13.89 15.33
N GLN A 261 -10.43 15.00 15.96
CA GLN A 261 -10.70 16.24 15.21
C GLN A 261 -9.44 16.88 14.64
N ALA A 262 -8.35 16.90 15.41
CA ALA A 262 -7.06 17.43 14.97
C ALA A 262 -6.48 16.62 13.79
N PHE A 263 -6.73 15.31 13.77
CA PHE A 263 -6.30 14.44 12.67
C PHE A 263 -7.14 14.62 11.40
N LEU A 264 -8.48 14.59 11.51
CA LEU A 264 -9.39 14.61 10.34
C LEU A 264 -9.56 15.99 9.71
N LYS A 265 -9.44 17.05 10.52
CA LYS A 265 -9.59 18.44 10.08
C LYS A 265 -8.33 19.19 10.49
N SER A 266 -7.25 18.99 9.73
CA SER A 266 -6.00 19.74 9.92
C SER A 266 -6.21 21.20 9.51
N ASP A 267 -6.90 21.96 10.35
CA ASP A 267 -7.00 23.40 10.19
C ASP A 267 -5.72 24.01 10.79
N ALA A 268 -4.65 24.05 9.98
CA ALA A 268 -3.34 24.58 10.35
C ALA A 268 -3.41 26.02 10.92
N SER A 269 -4.52 26.73 10.68
CA SER A 269 -4.82 28.04 11.26
C SER A 269 -4.96 28.06 12.79
N ARG A 270 -5.16 26.89 13.44
CA ARG A 270 -5.33 26.78 14.90
C ARG A 270 -4.05 26.49 15.69
N GLY A 271 -2.91 26.30 15.04
CA GLY A 271 -1.63 26.08 15.71
C GLY A 271 -1.54 24.78 16.52
N ILE A 272 -2.35 23.78 16.20
CA ILE A 272 -2.31 22.45 16.81
C ILE A 272 -1.59 21.51 15.85
N ASP A 273 -0.52 20.87 16.32
CA ASP A 273 0.21 19.88 15.54
C ASP A 273 -0.65 18.64 15.27
N GLN A 274 -0.47 18.07 14.09
CA GLN A 274 -1.16 16.84 13.71
C GLN A 274 -0.66 15.65 14.56
N PRO A 275 -1.57 14.81 15.07
CA PRO A 275 -1.19 13.57 15.74
C PRO A 275 -0.41 12.65 14.78
N LYS A 276 0.74 12.14 15.22
CA LYS A 276 1.64 11.33 14.38
C LYS A 276 1.43 9.84 14.51
N GLY A 277 1.22 9.34 15.73
CA GLY A 277 1.08 7.91 15.94
C GLY A 277 1.29 7.44 17.37
N ILE A 278 1.13 6.13 17.56
CA ILE A 278 1.31 5.42 18.83
C ILE A 278 2.11 4.13 18.65
N LEU A 279 2.85 3.74 19.69
CA LEU A 279 3.39 2.39 19.83
C LEU A 279 2.52 1.61 20.82
N ILE A 280 2.02 0.46 20.41
CA ILE A 280 1.28 -0.47 21.26
C ILE A 280 2.18 -1.68 21.54
N THR A 281 2.70 -1.74 22.76
CA THR A 281 3.51 -2.86 23.25
C THR A 281 2.76 -3.61 24.34
N GLY A 282 3.11 -4.87 24.60
CA GLY A 282 2.38 -5.63 25.60
C GLY A 282 2.45 -7.13 25.42
N ILE A 283 1.73 -7.83 26.29
CA ILE A 283 1.73 -9.28 26.36
C ILE A 283 1.12 -9.87 25.08
N GLN A 284 1.67 -10.99 24.61
CA GLN A 284 1.16 -11.69 23.44
C GLN A 284 -0.28 -12.15 23.69
N GLY A 285 -1.14 -12.04 22.67
CA GLY A 285 -2.58 -12.36 22.83
C GLY A 285 -3.38 -11.31 23.62
N GLY A 286 -2.77 -10.19 24.05
CA GLY A 286 -3.46 -9.10 24.76
C GLY A 286 -4.36 -8.21 23.88
N GLY A 287 -4.42 -8.44 22.57
CA GLY A 287 -5.29 -7.67 21.66
C GLY A 287 -4.64 -6.44 21.02
N LYS A 288 -3.30 -6.38 20.92
CA LYS A 288 -2.58 -5.27 20.26
C LYS A 288 -3.01 -5.03 18.81
N SER A 289 -3.08 -6.09 18.01
CA SER A 289 -3.55 -6.03 16.62
C SER A 289 -5.01 -5.59 16.53
N LEU A 290 -5.85 -6.02 17.48
CA LEU A 290 -7.24 -5.61 17.58
C LEU A 290 -7.36 -4.12 17.95
N ALA A 291 -6.51 -3.64 18.86
CA ALA A 291 -6.43 -2.22 19.21
C ALA A 291 -6.07 -1.36 17.99
N ALA A 292 -5.09 -1.80 17.18
CA ALA A 292 -4.73 -1.12 15.93
C ALA A 292 -5.92 -1.02 14.95
N ARG A 293 -6.68 -2.11 14.79
CA ARG A 293 -7.91 -2.11 13.96
C ARG A 293 -8.97 -1.15 14.47
N ALA A 294 -9.12 -1.07 15.79
CA ALA A 294 -10.11 -0.22 16.43
C ALA A 294 -9.79 1.28 16.29
N VAL A 295 -8.51 1.66 16.20
CA VAL A 295 -8.10 3.06 15.94
C VAL A 295 -8.70 3.56 14.63
N ALA A 296 -8.51 2.80 13.55
CA ALA A 296 -9.06 3.14 12.24
C ALA A 296 -10.59 3.19 12.24
N GLY A 297 -11.22 2.19 12.88
CA GLY A 297 -12.67 2.12 13.07
C GLY A 297 -13.24 3.35 13.78
N ALA A 298 -12.61 3.80 14.88
CA ALA A 298 -13.06 4.99 15.60
C ALA A 298 -12.97 6.29 14.80
N TRP A 299 -11.92 6.42 14.01
CA TRP A 299 -11.70 7.62 13.23
C TRP A 299 -12.47 7.59 11.91
N GLY A 300 -12.97 6.42 11.50
CA GLY A 300 -13.72 6.23 10.26
C GLY A 300 -12.82 6.39 9.03
N VAL A 301 -11.56 5.95 9.13
CA VAL A 301 -10.55 6.08 8.08
C VAL A 301 -10.02 4.71 7.66
N PRO A 302 -9.47 4.57 6.45
CA PRO A 302 -8.90 3.30 5.99
C PRO A 302 -7.76 2.82 6.89
N LEU A 303 -7.65 1.49 7.03
CA LEU A 303 -6.54 0.82 7.71
C LEU A 303 -5.61 0.15 6.70
N LEU A 304 -4.37 0.59 6.69
CA LEU A 304 -3.28 0.06 5.87
C LEU A 304 -2.37 -0.75 6.79
N ARG A 305 -2.14 -2.03 6.52
CA ARG A 305 -1.23 -2.89 7.28
C ARG A 305 0.06 -3.10 6.51
N LEU A 306 1.17 -2.65 7.09
CA LEU A 306 2.52 -2.87 6.58
C LEU A 306 3.11 -4.10 7.29
N ASP A 307 3.35 -5.17 6.53
CA ASP A 307 3.84 -6.44 7.06
C ASP A 307 5.30 -6.68 6.69
N PHE A 308 6.20 -6.43 7.66
CA PHE A 308 7.64 -6.64 7.45
C PHE A 308 8.02 -8.13 7.29
N GLY A 309 7.18 -9.08 7.71
CA GLY A 309 7.39 -10.50 7.47
C GLY A 309 7.35 -10.89 5.99
N THR A 310 6.67 -10.08 5.16
CA THR A 310 6.59 -10.30 3.70
C THR A 310 7.81 -9.77 2.93
N LEU A 311 8.54 -8.79 3.49
CA LEU A 311 9.69 -8.14 2.85
C LEU A 311 10.85 -9.09 2.55
N TYR A 312 11.18 -9.97 3.50
CA TYR A 312 12.38 -10.80 3.43
C TYR A 312 12.20 -12.07 2.59
N ASN A 313 10.95 -12.48 2.34
CA ASN A 313 10.65 -13.76 1.70
C ASN A 313 10.64 -13.72 0.15
N LYS A 314 10.59 -12.54 -0.47
CA LYS A 314 10.34 -12.44 -1.92
C LYS A 314 11.37 -11.63 -2.73
N PHE A 315 12.15 -10.74 -2.12
CA PHE A 315 12.96 -9.77 -2.90
C PHE A 315 14.32 -9.50 -2.25
N PHE A 316 15.33 -10.33 -2.56
CA PHE A 316 16.72 -10.01 -2.23
C PHE A 316 17.18 -8.82 -3.10
N GLY A 317 17.22 -7.61 -2.54
CA GLY A 317 17.83 -6.42 -3.16
C GLY A 317 16.91 -5.21 -3.40
N GLU A 318 15.58 -5.36 -3.31
CA GLU A 318 14.60 -4.29 -3.62
C GLU A 318 13.77 -3.82 -2.41
N THR A 319 14.11 -4.32 -1.23
CA THR A 319 13.37 -4.14 0.02
C THR A 319 13.14 -2.66 0.39
N GLU A 320 14.12 -1.78 0.13
CA GLU A 320 14.02 -0.34 0.46
C GLU A 320 13.11 0.42 -0.49
N LYS A 321 13.18 0.10 -1.79
CA LYS A 321 12.28 0.68 -2.80
C LYS A 321 10.82 0.35 -2.44
N ASN A 322 10.56 -0.90 -2.08
CA ASN A 322 9.21 -1.37 -1.72
C ASN A 322 8.66 -0.68 -0.46
N VAL A 323 9.49 -0.46 0.56
CA VAL A 323 9.06 0.29 1.77
C VAL A 323 8.75 1.74 1.41
N ARG A 324 9.59 2.39 0.59
CA ARG A 324 9.34 3.77 0.14
C ARG A 324 8.06 3.89 -0.68
N GLU A 325 7.79 2.94 -1.56
CA GLU A 325 6.56 2.86 -2.35
C GLU A 325 5.33 2.63 -1.47
N ALA A 326 5.41 1.72 -0.50
CA ALA A 326 4.31 1.46 0.44
C ALA A 326 3.98 2.69 1.30
N ILE A 327 5.01 3.39 1.77
CA ILE A 327 4.87 4.65 2.51
C ILE A 327 4.24 5.74 1.62
N GLY A 328 4.75 5.92 0.40
CA GLY A 328 4.21 6.91 -0.55
C GLY A 328 2.75 6.62 -0.92
N LEU A 329 2.38 5.34 -1.02
CA LEU A 329 0.98 4.95 -1.21
C LEU A 329 0.11 5.34 0.00
N ALA A 330 0.61 5.16 1.23
CA ALA A 330 -0.10 5.60 2.43
C ALA A 330 -0.32 7.12 2.45
N GLU A 331 0.67 7.92 2.03
CA GLU A 331 0.53 9.38 1.90
C GLU A 331 -0.55 9.78 0.88
N VAL A 332 -0.57 9.13 -0.29
CA VAL A 332 -1.59 9.38 -1.33
C VAL A 332 -2.98 9.02 -0.82
N MET A 333 -3.08 8.05 0.09
CA MET A 333 -4.33 7.58 0.67
C MET A 333 -4.79 8.31 1.93
N ALA A 334 -4.03 9.30 2.37
CA ALA A 334 -4.38 10.08 3.54
C ALA A 334 -5.74 10.81 3.36
N PRO A 335 -6.60 10.90 4.40
CA PRO A 335 -6.35 10.50 5.78
C PRO A 335 -6.52 8.98 6.02
N CYS A 336 -5.54 8.33 6.65
CA CYS A 336 -5.58 6.90 6.94
C CYS A 336 -4.77 6.51 8.19
N VAL A 337 -5.00 5.30 8.69
CA VAL A 337 -4.14 4.67 9.71
C VAL A 337 -3.17 3.70 9.02
N LEU A 338 -1.88 3.87 9.28
CA LEU A 338 -0.83 2.94 8.87
C LEU A 338 -0.44 2.07 10.08
N TRP A 339 -0.90 0.83 10.09
CA TRP A 339 -0.53 -0.18 11.07
C TRP A 339 0.73 -0.91 10.65
N ILE A 340 1.79 -0.76 11.44
CA ILE A 340 3.04 -1.51 11.29
C ILE A 340 3.00 -2.66 12.30
N ASP A 341 2.77 -3.87 11.81
CA ASP A 341 2.63 -5.03 12.69
C ASP A 341 3.98 -5.64 13.05
N GLU A 342 4.17 -5.94 14.34
CA GLU A 342 5.37 -6.58 14.88
C GLU A 342 6.65 -5.92 14.39
N ILE A 343 6.77 -4.61 14.63
CA ILE A 343 7.87 -3.78 14.11
C ILE A 343 9.25 -4.30 14.53
N GLU A 344 9.35 -5.07 15.62
CA GLU A 344 10.57 -5.75 16.03
C GLU A 344 11.06 -6.78 15.02
N LYS A 345 10.18 -7.41 14.24
CA LYS A 345 10.55 -8.40 13.21
C LYS A 345 11.29 -7.76 12.04
N ALA A 346 11.06 -6.47 11.79
CA ALA A 346 11.84 -5.68 10.83
C ALA A 346 13.31 -5.48 11.25
N ILE A 347 13.62 -5.74 12.52
CA ILE A 347 14.88 -5.37 13.17
C ILE A 347 15.64 -6.62 13.61
N SER A 348 14.92 -7.68 14.00
CA SER A 348 15.49 -8.91 14.56
C SER A 348 16.13 -9.86 13.54
N THR A 349 16.28 -9.49 12.28
CA THR A 349 16.89 -10.31 11.21
C THR A 349 18.43 -10.37 11.24
N GLY A 350 19.07 -9.80 12.26
CA GLY A 350 20.38 -10.15 12.86
C GLY A 350 21.58 -10.55 11.97
N ASP A 351 22.72 -9.86 12.16
CA ASP A 351 24.14 -10.18 11.84
C ASP A 351 24.58 -10.74 10.46
N TYR A 352 23.70 -11.44 9.73
CA TYR A 352 23.94 -11.94 8.37
C TYR A 352 23.34 -11.03 7.28
N ASP A 353 22.54 -10.04 7.68
CA ASP A 353 21.96 -9.07 6.76
C ASP A 353 22.92 -7.88 6.58
N SER A 354 23.25 -7.57 5.32
CA SER A 354 24.28 -6.61 4.87
C SER A 354 23.98 -5.12 5.19
N GLY A 355 23.42 -4.83 6.36
CA GLY A 355 22.93 -3.50 6.76
C GLY A 355 21.63 -3.09 6.06
N THR A 356 20.93 -4.03 5.40
CA THR A 356 19.66 -3.75 4.71
C THR A 356 18.59 -3.33 5.72
N SER A 357 18.35 -4.14 6.75
CA SER A 357 17.33 -3.86 7.78
C SER A 357 17.53 -2.53 8.51
N GLN A 358 18.78 -2.13 8.77
CA GLN A 358 19.08 -0.82 9.35
C GLN A 358 18.74 0.35 8.40
N ARG A 359 19.03 0.21 7.10
CA ARG A 359 18.68 1.23 6.08
C ARG A 359 17.18 1.36 5.89
N LEU A 360 16.44 0.26 5.93
CA LEU A 360 14.97 0.25 5.90
C LEU A 360 14.39 1.04 7.07
N LEU A 361 14.89 0.74 8.28
CA LEU A 361 14.44 1.39 9.49
C LEU A 361 14.80 2.88 9.51
N ALA A 362 15.99 3.25 9.02
CA ALA A 362 16.38 4.65 8.85
C ALA A 362 15.45 5.38 7.89
N THR A 363 15.05 4.76 6.78
CA THR A 363 14.09 5.31 5.81
C THR A 363 12.74 5.55 6.47
N LEU A 364 12.22 4.56 7.20
CA LEU A 364 10.97 4.69 7.94
C LEU A 364 11.05 5.81 9.00
N LEU A 365 12.09 5.84 9.82
CA LEU A 365 12.27 6.83 10.90
C LEU A 365 12.42 8.26 10.38
N THR A 366 13.05 8.42 9.21
CA THR A 366 13.17 9.72 8.53
C THR A 366 11.81 10.18 8.05
N TRP A 367 11.08 9.29 7.37
CA TRP A 367 9.72 9.58 6.94
C TRP A 367 8.78 9.92 8.10
N MET A 368 8.81 9.17 9.21
CA MET A 368 8.01 9.47 10.41
C MET A 368 8.28 10.87 11.00
N ALA A 369 9.51 11.36 10.85
CA ALA A 369 9.89 12.68 11.35
C ALA A 369 9.39 13.80 10.44
N GLU A 370 9.48 13.60 9.12
CA GLU A 370 9.26 14.62 8.08
C GLU A 370 7.84 14.62 7.50
N ASN A 371 7.07 13.54 7.67
CA ASN A 371 5.74 13.41 7.10
C ASN A 371 4.78 14.49 7.65
N THR A 372 4.12 15.18 6.72
CA THR A 372 3.10 16.21 6.99
C THR A 372 1.72 15.78 6.48
N SER A 373 1.61 14.61 5.86
CA SER A 373 0.35 14.03 5.40
C SER A 373 -0.44 13.44 6.58
N PRO A 374 -1.80 13.46 6.56
CA PRO A 374 -2.64 12.86 7.59
C PRO A 374 -2.57 11.32 7.62
N VAL A 375 -1.41 10.77 7.98
CA VAL A 375 -1.17 9.34 8.13
C VAL A 375 -0.84 9.09 9.59
N PHE A 376 -1.75 8.43 10.31
CA PHE A 376 -1.54 8.10 11.72
C PHE A 376 -0.93 6.73 11.86
N ILE A 377 0.23 6.65 12.50
CA ILE A 377 0.99 5.41 12.61
C ILE A 377 0.56 4.66 13.86
N VAL A 378 0.24 3.38 13.72
CA VAL A 378 0.08 2.46 14.85
C VAL A 378 1.12 1.37 14.70
N ALA A 379 2.18 1.41 15.51
CA ALA A 379 3.15 0.32 15.55
C ALA A 379 2.78 -0.66 16.65
N THR A 380 2.83 -1.97 16.40
CA THR A 380 2.69 -2.99 17.44
C THR A 380 4.03 -3.65 17.70
N ALA A 381 4.30 -4.01 18.97
CA ALA A 381 5.47 -4.80 19.33
C ALA A 381 5.19 -5.80 20.45
N ASN A 382 5.77 -6.99 20.37
CA ASN A 382 5.80 -7.96 21.45
C ASN A 382 7.10 -7.89 22.25
N ASN A 383 8.23 -7.57 21.59
CA ASN A 383 9.53 -7.45 22.22
C ASN A 383 10.11 -6.04 22.05
N ILE A 384 10.14 -5.30 23.15
CA ILE A 384 10.66 -3.92 23.16
C ILE A 384 12.20 -3.86 23.18
N HIS A 385 12.89 -4.88 23.67
CA HIS A 385 14.35 -4.85 23.84
C HIS A 385 15.09 -4.81 22.50
N GLY A 386 14.46 -5.29 21.43
CA GLY A 386 15.01 -5.24 20.07
C GLY A 386 14.76 -3.92 19.34
N LEU A 387 13.99 -2.99 19.91
CA LEU A 387 13.65 -1.73 19.23
C LEU A 387 14.72 -0.66 19.48
N PRO A 388 15.13 0.10 18.45
CA PRO A 388 16.06 1.20 18.63
C PRO A 388 15.41 2.32 19.46
N PRO A 389 16.18 2.99 20.34
CA PRO A 389 15.70 4.14 21.11
C PRO A 389 15.09 5.25 20.22
N GLU A 390 15.57 5.35 18.99
CA GLU A 390 15.07 6.23 17.95
C GLU A 390 13.57 6.10 17.73
N LEU A 391 13.02 4.88 17.71
CA LEU A 391 11.60 4.66 17.47
C LEU A 391 10.74 5.13 18.66
N ILE A 392 11.29 5.02 19.87
CA ILE A 392 10.64 5.29 21.16
C ILE A 392 10.68 6.80 21.50
N ARG A 393 11.52 7.58 20.81
CA ARG A 393 11.68 9.01 21.05
C ARG A 393 10.40 9.80 20.74
N LYS A 394 9.93 10.59 21.71
CA LYS A 394 8.80 11.52 21.53
C LYS A 394 9.06 12.48 20.35
N GLY A 395 8.05 12.67 19.52
CA GLY A 395 8.10 13.49 18.29
C GLY A 395 8.05 12.68 16.97
N ARG A 396 8.20 11.36 17.05
CA ARG A 396 7.90 10.41 15.96
C ARG A 396 6.60 9.67 16.24
N LEU A 397 6.46 9.18 17.45
CA LEU A 397 5.21 8.71 18.03
C LEU A 397 4.86 9.62 19.20
N ASP A 398 3.57 9.84 19.39
CA ASP A 398 3.04 10.76 20.40
C ASP A 398 2.96 10.08 21.77
N GLU A 399 2.67 8.78 21.80
CA GLU A 399 2.53 8.02 23.03
C GLU A 399 2.86 6.52 22.87
N ILE A 400 3.21 5.88 23.99
CA ILE A 400 3.44 4.44 24.08
C ILE A 400 2.42 3.84 25.03
N PHE A 401 1.59 2.94 24.50
CA PHE A 401 0.58 2.21 25.26
C PHE A 401 1.04 0.79 25.58
N PHE A 402 0.84 0.38 26.84
CA PHE A 402 1.10 -0.96 27.30
C PHE A 402 -0.22 -1.74 27.49
N VAL A 403 -0.33 -2.86 26.76
CA VAL A 403 -1.45 -3.78 26.83
C VAL A 403 -1.07 -4.96 27.72
N ASP A 404 -1.67 -5.00 28.90
CA ASP A 404 -1.50 -6.08 29.88
C ASP A 404 -2.60 -7.14 29.75
N LEU A 405 -2.55 -8.17 30.59
CA LEU A 405 -3.62 -9.15 30.74
C LEU A 405 -4.93 -8.46 31.19
N PRO A 406 -6.08 -8.90 30.67
CA PRO A 406 -7.37 -8.33 31.00
C PRO A 406 -7.73 -8.52 32.48
N GLU A 407 -8.25 -7.47 33.10
CA GLU A 407 -8.86 -7.52 34.43
C GLU A 407 -10.21 -8.24 34.38
N HIS A 408 -10.75 -8.60 35.55
CA HIS A 408 -12.02 -9.33 35.68
C HIS A 408 -13.18 -8.77 34.81
N PRO A 409 -13.52 -7.46 34.85
CA PRO A 409 -14.62 -6.94 34.03
C PRO A 409 -14.32 -7.05 32.52
N VAL A 410 -13.06 -6.88 32.12
CA VAL A 410 -12.64 -7.01 30.73
C VAL A 410 -12.72 -8.48 30.27
N ARG A 411 -12.37 -9.45 31.13
CA ARG A 411 -12.53 -10.88 30.82
C ARG A 411 -14.00 -11.25 30.62
N ALA A 412 -14.90 -10.71 31.44
CA ALA A 412 -16.34 -10.89 31.27
C ALA A 412 -16.83 -10.38 29.90
N ASP A 413 -16.38 -9.19 29.49
CA ASP A 413 -16.67 -8.64 28.16
C ASP A 413 -16.13 -9.54 27.05
N ILE A 414 -14.88 -10.02 27.18
CA ILE A 414 -14.24 -10.90 26.20
C ILE A 414 -15.02 -12.21 26.02
N PHE A 415 -15.45 -12.87 27.12
CA PHE A 415 -16.31 -14.04 27.03
C PHE A 415 -17.63 -13.73 26.30
N THR A 416 -18.27 -12.63 26.66
CA THR A 416 -19.54 -12.19 26.05
C THR A 416 -19.40 -12.01 24.54
N ILE A 417 -18.32 -11.34 24.10
CA ILE A 417 -18.01 -11.11 22.69
C ILE A 417 -17.79 -12.44 21.95
N HIS A 418 -16.94 -13.33 22.50
CA HIS A 418 -16.58 -14.57 21.81
C HIS A 418 -17.69 -15.61 21.78
N LEU A 419 -18.58 -15.64 22.79
CA LEU A 419 -19.80 -16.44 22.79
C LEU A 419 -20.78 -15.93 21.73
N SER A 420 -21.05 -14.62 21.72
CA SER A 420 -21.98 -14.00 20.77
C SER A 420 -21.52 -14.18 19.32
N LYS A 421 -20.21 -14.04 19.05
CA LYS A 421 -19.61 -14.26 17.73
C LYS A 421 -19.81 -15.69 17.21
N ARG A 422 -20.08 -16.65 18.10
CA ARG A 422 -20.30 -18.07 17.80
C ARG A 422 -21.77 -18.47 17.96
N GLU A 423 -22.67 -17.49 17.93
CA GLU A 423 -24.12 -17.68 18.02
C GLU A 423 -24.57 -18.33 19.35
N LEU A 424 -23.75 -18.23 20.40
CA LEU A 424 -24.10 -18.65 21.74
C LEU A 424 -24.59 -17.44 22.54
N HIS A 425 -25.80 -17.51 23.08
CA HIS A 425 -26.36 -16.43 23.88
C HIS A 425 -25.67 -16.31 25.24
N PRO A 426 -25.00 -15.17 25.56
CA PRO A 426 -24.27 -15.00 26.81
C PRO A 426 -25.13 -15.19 28.07
N SER A 427 -26.44 -14.91 28.00
CA SER A 427 -27.39 -15.12 29.09
C SER A 427 -27.56 -16.58 29.52
N GLY A 428 -27.12 -17.54 28.70
CA GLY A 428 -27.09 -18.96 29.05
C GLY A 428 -25.88 -19.39 29.88
N PHE A 429 -24.95 -18.47 30.18
CA PHE A 429 -23.68 -18.76 30.83
C PHE A 429 -23.48 -17.88 32.06
N ASP A 430 -22.78 -18.41 33.07
CA ASP A 430 -22.31 -17.59 34.20
C ASP A 430 -21.01 -16.88 33.84
N ILE A 431 -21.14 -15.74 33.17
CA ILE A 431 -20.00 -14.95 32.68
C ILE A 431 -19.11 -14.47 33.84
N SER A 432 -19.70 -14.11 34.98
CA SER A 432 -18.94 -13.61 36.12
C SER A 432 -18.06 -14.71 36.73
N LEU A 433 -18.59 -15.93 36.82
CA LEU A 433 -17.84 -17.10 37.26
C LEU A 433 -16.70 -17.43 36.29
N LEU A 434 -16.99 -17.49 34.98
CA LEU A 434 -15.97 -17.74 33.94
C LEU A 434 -14.85 -16.70 33.97
N ALA A 435 -15.18 -15.42 34.17
CA ALA A 435 -14.20 -14.35 34.31
C ALA A 435 -13.37 -14.46 35.60
N GLY A 436 -13.96 -15.00 36.69
CA GLY A 436 -13.25 -15.30 37.94
C GLY A 436 -12.20 -16.40 37.75
N GLU A 437 -12.61 -17.53 37.16
CA GLU A 437 -11.78 -18.73 37.00
C GLU A 437 -10.70 -18.60 35.92
N SER A 438 -10.78 -17.58 35.07
CA SER A 438 -9.81 -17.28 33.99
C SER A 438 -8.78 -16.22 34.38
N GLU A 439 -8.50 -16.04 35.67
CA GLU A 439 -7.46 -15.10 36.10
C GLU A 439 -6.10 -15.42 35.45
N GLY A 440 -5.43 -14.39 34.93
CA GLY A 440 -4.16 -14.53 34.24
C GLY A 440 -4.25 -15.00 32.78
N PHE A 441 -5.45 -15.20 32.23
CA PHE A 441 -5.64 -15.51 30.81
C PHE A 441 -5.58 -14.23 29.96
N SER A 442 -4.97 -14.33 28.79
CA SER A 442 -5.06 -13.34 27.72
C SER A 442 -6.40 -13.46 26.98
N GLY A 443 -6.74 -12.44 26.18
CA GLY A 443 -7.95 -12.48 25.36
C GLY A 443 -7.95 -13.64 24.36
N ALA A 444 -6.79 -13.93 23.78
CA ALA A 444 -6.61 -15.07 22.88
C ALA A 444 -6.85 -16.43 23.58
N GLU A 445 -6.43 -16.57 24.84
CA GLU A 445 -6.66 -17.81 25.60
C GLU A 445 -8.12 -17.98 25.98
N ILE A 446 -8.82 -16.89 26.35
CA ILE A 446 -10.26 -16.91 26.56
C ILE A 446 -11.00 -17.32 25.28
N GLU A 447 -10.58 -16.78 24.13
CA GLU A 447 -11.12 -17.21 22.84
C GLU A 447 -10.93 -18.71 22.62
N GLN A 448 -9.72 -19.22 22.89
CA GLN A 448 -9.41 -20.64 22.72
C GLN A 448 -10.21 -21.54 23.66
N VAL A 449 -10.49 -21.11 24.89
CA VAL A 449 -11.39 -21.84 25.80
C VAL A 449 -12.78 -22.03 25.17
N VAL A 450 -13.34 -20.98 24.56
CA VAL A 450 -14.64 -21.06 23.87
C VAL A 450 -14.57 -21.96 22.64
N VAL A 451 -13.49 -21.88 21.87
CA VAL A 451 -13.27 -22.73 20.68
C VAL A 451 -13.14 -24.21 21.07
N SER A 452 -12.32 -24.53 22.07
CA SER A 452 -12.14 -25.89 22.58
C SER A 452 -13.44 -26.47 23.14
N SER A 453 -14.25 -25.63 23.79
CA SER A 453 -15.55 -26.05 24.30
C SER A 453 -16.51 -26.43 23.17
N LEU A 454 -16.48 -25.73 22.03
CA LEU A 454 -17.26 -26.11 20.85
C LEU A 454 -16.79 -27.43 20.24
N TYR A 455 -15.49 -27.66 20.16
CA TYR A 455 -14.96 -28.94 19.69
C TYR A 455 -15.41 -30.10 20.59
N ARG A 456 -15.35 -29.91 21.92
CA ARG A 456 -15.85 -30.90 22.89
C ARG A 456 -17.34 -31.15 22.70
N ALA A 457 -18.15 -30.10 22.65
CA ALA A 457 -19.59 -30.18 22.44
C ALA A 457 -19.94 -30.96 21.16
N HIS A 458 -19.24 -30.68 20.07
CA HIS A 458 -19.42 -31.39 18.81
C HIS A 458 -19.04 -32.87 18.90
N ALA A 459 -17.91 -33.18 19.55
CA ALA A 459 -17.44 -34.56 19.72
C ALA A 459 -18.34 -35.42 20.62
N THR A 460 -18.95 -34.82 21.65
CA THR A 460 -19.83 -35.53 22.59
C THR A 460 -21.31 -35.46 22.23
N GLY A 461 -21.69 -34.61 21.27
CA GLY A 461 -23.09 -34.37 20.91
C GLY A 461 -23.88 -33.60 21.98
N GLN A 462 -23.19 -32.93 22.90
CA GLN A 462 -23.81 -32.16 24.00
C GLN A 462 -23.68 -30.65 23.75
N PRO A 463 -24.63 -29.82 24.23
CA PRO A 463 -24.51 -28.37 24.10
C PRO A 463 -23.37 -27.81 24.96
N VAL A 464 -22.82 -26.67 24.56
CA VAL A 464 -21.85 -25.93 25.39
C VAL A 464 -22.57 -25.35 26.60
N THR A 465 -22.04 -25.63 27.79
CA THR A 465 -22.54 -25.11 29.07
C THR A 465 -21.44 -24.38 29.84
N THR A 466 -21.79 -23.68 30.91
CA THR A 466 -20.81 -23.07 31.83
C THR A 466 -19.80 -24.12 32.33
N ASP A 467 -20.26 -25.33 32.70
CA ASP A 467 -19.38 -26.40 33.18
C ASP A 467 -18.39 -26.89 32.11
N THR A 468 -18.82 -26.91 30.85
CA THR A 468 -17.94 -27.23 29.71
C THR A 468 -16.79 -26.22 29.61
N LEU A 469 -17.11 -24.93 29.69
CA LEU A 469 -16.12 -23.85 29.64
C LEU A 469 -15.18 -23.89 30.85
N LEU A 470 -15.70 -24.10 32.05
CA LEU A 470 -14.90 -24.26 33.27
C LEU A 470 -13.91 -25.43 33.17
N THR A 471 -14.33 -26.54 32.57
CA THR A 471 -13.46 -27.69 32.33
C THR A 471 -12.31 -27.31 31.38
N GLU A 472 -12.59 -26.56 30.32
CA GLU A 472 -11.54 -26.11 29.39
C GLU A 472 -10.61 -25.06 30.00
N ILE A 473 -11.11 -24.17 30.86
CA ILE A 473 -10.29 -23.24 31.64
C ILE A 473 -9.29 -24.02 32.50
N ALA A 474 -9.76 -25.01 33.26
CA ALA A 474 -8.91 -25.81 34.14
C ALA A 474 -7.84 -26.65 33.39
N ASN A 475 -8.16 -27.07 32.17
CA ASN A 475 -7.23 -27.81 31.30
C ASN A 475 -6.21 -26.91 30.59
N THR A 476 -6.47 -25.61 30.53
CA THR A 476 -5.57 -24.64 29.91
C THR A 476 -4.49 -24.21 30.91
N ARG A 477 -3.26 -24.03 30.42
CA ARG A 477 -2.17 -23.44 31.21
C ARG A 477 -1.90 -22.03 30.66
N PRO A 478 -2.26 -20.98 31.40
CA PRO A 478 -2.19 -19.63 30.86
C PRO A 478 -0.75 -19.14 30.68
N LEU A 479 -0.58 -18.21 29.74
CA LEU A 479 0.69 -17.59 29.38
C LEU A 479 1.32 -16.86 30.57
N SER A 480 0.49 -16.32 31.46
CA SER A 480 0.94 -15.74 32.74
C SER A 480 1.76 -16.69 33.60
N ILE A 481 1.55 -18.00 33.47
CA ILE A 481 2.32 -19.04 34.16
C ILE A 481 3.46 -19.52 33.26
N VAL A 482 3.20 -19.85 32.00
CA VAL A 482 4.19 -20.45 31.09
C VAL A 482 5.34 -19.48 30.75
N MET A 483 5.06 -18.18 30.67
CA MET A 483 6.02 -17.14 30.33
C MET A 483 6.14 -16.06 31.42
N GLN A 484 5.93 -16.44 32.68
CA GLN A 484 5.88 -15.52 33.83
C GLN A 484 7.09 -14.57 33.86
N GLU A 485 8.31 -15.09 33.75
CA GLU A 485 9.56 -14.31 33.81
C GLU A 485 9.63 -13.23 32.72
N SER A 486 9.21 -13.57 31.49
CA SER A 486 9.20 -12.64 30.36
C SER A 486 8.14 -11.55 30.56
N ILE A 487 6.97 -11.92 31.08
CA ILE A 487 5.88 -10.98 31.36
C ILE A 487 6.27 -10.01 32.48
N GLU A 488 6.88 -10.50 33.56
CA GLU A 488 7.34 -9.67 34.67
C GLU A 488 8.42 -8.67 34.24
N THR A 489 9.37 -9.13 33.40
CA THR A 489 10.39 -8.27 32.81
C THR A 489 9.77 -7.16 31.97
N LEU A 490 8.81 -7.50 31.12
CA LEU A 490 8.12 -6.55 30.26
C LEU A 490 7.28 -5.54 31.08
N ARG A 491 6.54 -6.00 32.09
CA ARG A 491 5.78 -5.14 33.02
C ARG A 491 6.68 -4.18 33.80
N SER A 492 7.84 -4.67 34.27
CA SER A 492 8.84 -3.86 34.95
C SER A 492 9.38 -2.75 34.04
N TRP A 493 9.68 -3.10 32.77
CA TRP A 493 10.07 -2.11 31.78
C TRP A 493 8.97 -1.07 31.53
N ALA A 494 7.72 -1.50 31.41
CA ALA A 494 6.57 -0.67 31.04
C ALA A 494 6.12 0.31 32.14
N ARG A 495 6.27 -0.05 33.42
CA ARG A 495 5.71 0.66 34.58
C ARG A 495 5.93 2.18 34.58
N ASP A 496 7.14 2.62 34.27
CA ASP A 496 7.53 4.05 34.31
C ASP A 496 7.70 4.67 32.90
N ARG A 497 7.40 3.89 31.85
CA ARG A 497 7.73 4.25 30.45
C ARG A 497 6.53 4.30 29.52
N THR A 498 5.38 3.81 29.96
CA THR A 498 4.20 3.63 29.11
C THR A 498 2.93 4.05 29.83
N VAL A 499 1.90 4.33 29.05
CA VAL A 499 0.53 4.52 29.54
C VAL A 499 -0.19 3.18 29.47
N LYS A 500 -0.89 2.77 30.53
CA LYS A 500 -1.76 1.59 30.48
C LYS A 500 -2.84 1.83 29.41
N ALA A 501 -2.99 0.91 28.46
CA ALA A 501 -3.91 1.04 27.33
C ALA A 501 -5.39 1.09 27.74
#